data_AF-A0AAQ2Q8Z0-F1
#
_entry.id   AF-A0AAQ2Q8Z0-F1
#
_cell.length_a   1.000
_cell.length_b   1.000
_cell.length_c   1.000
_cell.angle_alpha   90.00
_cell.angle_beta   90.00
_cell.angle_gamma   90.00
#
_symmetry.space_group_name_H-M   'P 1'
#
loop_
_entity.id
_entity.type
_entity.pdbx_description
1 polymer ?
#
loop_
_entity_poly.entity_id
_entity_poly.type
_entity_poly.pdbx_seq_one_letter_code
_entity_poly.pdbx_strand_id
1 'polypeptide(L)'
;MSSITNTILNIFLTSTKLMGKLIRESWNNLVQVIKLLVLNPQKLAFGDLMREITRPIFASVSTILGVMLNQHLATVLTMPFGTEIAAFISALFTGLLMVGTAYFIDYSSPMKKVWGFLNSLKNKYDVFLDHMKEINAELNAYVTNLAKIEFNLNPQELRDLSNALSHASNEIQKGQVLQAEIDRRGIELPYEMGDGDSTMSWLQSKAKKIHG
;
A
#
# COMPACT_ATOMS: atom_id res chain seq x y z
N MET A 1 -27.07 28.46 -19.82
CA MET A 1 -25.95 27.48 -19.79
C MET A 1 -25.90 26.63 -18.50
N SER A 2 -26.96 26.60 -17.66
CA SER A 2 -26.91 25.99 -16.32
C SER A 2 -27.87 24.81 -16.09
N SER A 3 -28.63 24.32 -17.08
CA SER A 3 -29.59 23.23 -16.80
C SER A 3 -28.97 21.84 -16.83
N ILE A 4 -28.08 21.53 -17.78
CA ILE A 4 -27.52 20.18 -17.93
C ILE A 4 -26.60 19.83 -16.74
N THR A 5 -25.65 20.69 -16.39
CA THR A 5 -24.74 20.47 -15.25
C THR A 5 -25.51 20.33 -13.94
N ASN A 6 -26.51 21.19 -13.69
CA ASN A 6 -27.33 21.11 -12.48
C ASN A 6 -28.26 19.90 -12.47
N THR A 7 -28.76 19.45 -13.63
CA THR A 7 -29.55 18.23 -13.76
C THR A 7 -28.68 17.01 -13.48
N ILE A 8 -27.46 16.95 -14.03
CA ILE A 8 -26.47 15.91 -13.75
C ILE A 8 -26.16 15.87 -12.26
N LEU A 9 -25.85 17.02 -11.64
CA LEU A 9 -25.57 17.12 -10.20
C LEU A 9 -26.77 16.69 -9.35
N ASN A 10 -28.00 17.06 -9.73
CA ASN A 10 -29.21 16.63 -9.03
C ASN A 10 -29.46 15.13 -9.15
N ILE A 11 -29.13 14.49 -10.29
CA ILE A 11 -29.19 13.03 -10.40
C ILE A 11 -28.14 12.38 -9.48
N PHE A 12 -26.92 12.93 -9.41
CA PHE A 12 -25.88 12.45 -8.48
C PHE A 12 -26.30 12.59 -7.01
N LEU A 13 -26.86 13.75 -6.63
CA LEU A 13 -27.26 14.06 -5.25
C LEU A 13 -28.54 13.34 -4.83
N THR A 14 -29.52 13.18 -5.73
CA THR A 14 -30.82 12.55 -5.42
C THR A 14 -30.77 11.03 -5.54
N SER A 15 -29.85 10.46 -6.35
CA SER A 15 -29.78 9.03 -6.64
C SER A 15 -28.73 8.27 -5.80
N THR A 16 -28.58 8.63 -4.52
CA THR A 16 -27.59 8.01 -3.59
C THR A 16 -27.66 6.48 -3.54
N LYS A 17 -28.85 5.88 -3.62
CA LYS A 17 -29.02 4.42 -3.66
C LYS A 17 -28.46 3.78 -4.93
N LEU A 18 -28.69 4.41 -6.08
CA LEU A 18 -28.15 3.95 -7.36
C LEU A 18 -26.64 4.13 -7.43
N MET A 19 -26.14 5.29 -6.99
CA MET A 19 -24.70 5.56 -6.98
C MET A 19 -23.96 4.61 -6.05
N GLY A 20 -24.51 4.32 -4.87
CA GLY A 20 -23.95 3.31 -3.98
C GLY A 20 -23.88 1.91 -4.62
N LYS A 21 -24.90 1.53 -5.40
CA LYS A 21 -24.92 0.28 -6.16
C LYS A 21 -23.84 0.26 -7.25
N LEU A 22 -23.72 1.33 -8.04
CA LEU A 22 -22.74 1.42 -9.13
C LEU A 22 -21.29 1.43 -8.62
N ILE A 23 -21.03 2.09 -7.49
CA ILE A 23 -19.72 2.07 -6.82
C ILE A 23 -19.41 0.64 -6.35
N ARG A 24 -20.38 -0.05 -5.74
CA ARG A 24 -20.22 -1.44 -5.28
C ARG A 24 -19.97 -2.40 -6.46
N GLU A 25 -20.66 -2.22 -7.57
CA GLU A 25 -20.45 -3.01 -8.80
C GLU A 25 -19.07 -2.74 -9.42
N SER A 26 -18.57 -1.50 -9.32
CA SER A 26 -17.24 -1.10 -9.81
C SER A 26 -16.11 -1.42 -8.83
N TRP A 27 -16.41 -1.89 -7.62
CA TRP A 27 -15.44 -2.09 -6.53
C TRP A 27 -14.30 -3.03 -6.93
N ASN A 28 -14.61 -4.13 -7.62
CA ASN A 28 -13.59 -5.09 -8.07
C ASN A 28 -12.59 -4.46 -9.04
N ASN A 29 -13.04 -3.56 -9.93
CA ASN A 29 -12.15 -2.84 -10.84
C ASN A 29 -11.29 -1.81 -10.09
N LEU A 30 -11.86 -1.10 -9.12
CA LEU A 30 -11.13 -0.14 -8.28
C LEU A 30 -10.04 -0.82 -7.44
N VAL A 31 -10.35 -1.98 -6.84
CA VAL A 31 -9.37 -2.76 -6.09
C VAL A 31 -8.22 -3.24 -6.99
N GLN A 32 -8.51 -3.65 -8.22
CA GLN A 32 -7.48 -4.03 -9.19
C GLN A 32 -6.57 -2.84 -9.55
N VAL A 33 -7.16 -1.66 -9.79
CA VAL A 33 -6.41 -0.42 -10.03
C VAL A 33 -5.48 -0.09 -8.87
N ILE A 34 -5.97 -0.15 -7.64
CA ILE A 34 -5.17 0.12 -6.44
C ILE A 34 -4.02 -0.89 -6.32
N LYS A 35 -4.30 -2.18 -6.55
CA LYS A 35 -3.26 -3.22 -6.53
C LYS A 35 -2.18 -2.97 -7.58
N LEU A 36 -2.55 -2.60 -8.80
CA LEU A 36 -1.59 -2.26 -9.85
C LEU A 36 -0.75 -1.04 -9.47
N LEU A 37 -1.38 0.01 -8.91
CA LEU A 37 -0.70 1.23 -8.48
C LEU A 37 0.32 0.95 -7.37
N VAL A 38 -0.06 0.17 -6.35
CA VAL A 38 0.76 -0.10 -5.17
C VAL A 38 1.84 -1.15 -5.44
N LEU A 39 1.48 -2.25 -6.09
CA LEU A 39 2.39 -3.39 -6.27
C LEU A 39 3.26 -3.23 -7.51
N ASN A 40 2.80 -2.49 -8.53
CA ASN A 40 3.43 -2.34 -9.83
C ASN A 40 4.19 -3.60 -10.29
N PRO A 41 3.50 -4.76 -10.40
CA PRO A 41 4.15 -6.05 -10.60
C PRO A 41 4.93 -6.12 -11.93
N GLN A 42 4.49 -5.36 -12.92
CA GLN A 42 5.10 -5.26 -14.25
C GLN A 42 6.30 -4.27 -14.28
N LYS A 43 6.65 -3.64 -13.15
CA LYS A 43 7.72 -2.64 -13.01
C LYS A 43 7.64 -1.51 -14.05
N LEU A 44 6.42 -1.09 -14.39
CA LEU A 44 6.19 -0.05 -15.38
C LEU A 44 6.77 1.29 -14.92
N ALA A 45 7.11 2.13 -15.89
CA ALA A 45 7.39 3.54 -15.61
C ALA A 45 6.10 4.23 -15.16
N PHE A 46 6.22 5.31 -14.37
CA PHE A 46 5.06 5.89 -13.69
C PHE A 46 3.97 6.36 -14.66
N GLY A 47 4.34 6.98 -15.77
CA GLY A 47 3.41 7.35 -16.84
C GLY A 47 2.76 6.15 -17.53
N ASP A 48 3.50 5.06 -17.75
CA ASP A 48 2.95 3.84 -18.34
C ASP A 48 2.01 3.09 -17.38
N LEU A 49 2.34 3.08 -16.09
CA LEU A 49 1.47 2.59 -15.03
C LEU A 49 0.18 3.43 -14.95
N MET A 50 0.31 4.75 -14.95
CA MET A 50 -0.83 5.67 -14.95
C MET A 50 -1.71 5.47 -16.20
N ARG A 51 -1.11 5.22 -17.36
CA ARG A 51 -1.84 4.88 -18.58
C ARG A 51 -2.62 3.58 -18.44
N GLU A 52 -2.02 2.54 -17.86
CA GLU A 52 -2.67 1.23 -17.64
C GLU A 52 -3.87 1.33 -16.70
N ILE A 53 -3.73 2.04 -15.58
CA ILE A 53 -4.84 2.20 -14.62
C ILE A 53 -5.93 3.15 -15.09
N THR A 54 -5.63 4.05 -16.04
CA THR A 54 -6.60 5.03 -16.54
C THR A 54 -7.74 4.33 -17.32
N ARG A 55 -7.45 3.28 -18.09
CA ARG A 55 -8.46 2.52 -18.85
C ARG A 55 -9.60 1.95 -17.99
N PRO A 56 -9.36 1.14 -16.94
CA PRO A 56 -10.43 0.60 -16.11
C PRO A 56 -11.20 1.69 -15.33
N ILE A 57 -10.57 2.83 -15.02
CA ILE A 57 -11.26 3.99 -14.44
C ILE A 57 -12.27 4.56 -15.45
N PHE A 58 -11.84 4.82 -16.69
CA PHE A 58 -12.72 5.35 -17.73
C PHE A 58 -13.83 4.37 -18.14
N ALA A 59 -13.56 3.06 -18.10
CA ALA A 59 -14.58 2.04 -18.28
C ALA A 59 -15.69 2.17 -17.23
N SER A 60 -15.31 2.33 -15.95
CA SER A 60 -16.27 2.51 -14.85
C SER A 60 -17.10 3.79 -15.01
N VAL A 61 -16.47 4.90 -15.40
CA VAL A 61 -17.17 6.17 -15.68
C VAL A 61 -18.14 6.03 -16.85
N SER A 62 -17.73 5.37 -17.93
CA SER A 62 -18.57 5.17 -19.12
C SER A 62 -19.81 4.33 -18.83
N THR A 63 -19.67 3.31 -17.97
CA THR A 63 -20.80 2.49 -17.49
C THR A 63 -21.76 3.32 -16.66
N ILE A 64 -21.27 4.14 -15.72
CA ILE A 64 -22.11 5.01 -14.90
C ILE A 64 -22.89 5.98 -15.78
N LEU A 65 -22.23 6.66 -16.73
CA LEU A 65 -22.88 7.57 -17.67
C LEU A 65 -23.93 6.87 -18.53
N GLY A 66 -23.66 5.64 -18.98
CA GLY A 66 -24.63 4.81 -19.70
C GLY A 66 -25.88 4.51 -18.89
N VAL A 67 -25.72 4.13 -17.63
CA VAL A 67 -26.83 3.84 -16.73
C VAL A 67 -27.65 5.11 -16.46
N MET A 68 -26.99 6.25 -16.25
CA MET A 68 -27.69 7.53 -16.07
C MET A 68 -28.46 7.94 -17.32
N LEU A 69 -27.86 7.78 -18.51
CA LEU A 69 -28.51 8.04 -19.78
C LEU A 69 -29.73 7.13 -19.99
N ASN A 70 -29.60 5.85 -19.65
CA ASN A 70 -30.69 4.89 -19.74
C ASN A 70 -31.87 5.28 -18.87
N GLN A 71 -31.60 5.66 -17.62
CA GLN A 71 -32.64 6.13 -16.70
C GLN A 71 -33.34 7.37 -17.23
N HIS A 72 -32.57 8.33 -17.75
CA HIS A 72 -33.16 9.53 -18.31
C HIS A 72 -34.04 9.21 -19.54
N LEU A 73 -33.52 8.45 -20.49
CA LEU A 73 -34.26 8.04 -21.69
C LEU A 73 -35.51 7.22 -21.37
N ALA A 74 -35.46 6.33 -20.37
CA ALA A 74 -36.61 5.57 -19.93
C ALA A 74 -37.76 6.45 -19.38
N THR A 75 -37.46 7.64 -18.87
CA THR A 75 -38.50 8.60 -18.45
C THR A 75 -39.08 9.43 -19.59
N VAL A 76 -38.33 9.61 -20.68
CA VAL A 76 -38.72 10.45 -21.81
C VAL A 76 -39.40 9.63 -22.92
N LEU A 77 -38.96 8.40 -23.13
CA LEU A 77 -39.50 7.48 -24.14
C LEU A 77 -40.69 6.69 -23.59
N THR A 78 -41.86 7.32 -23.54
CA THR A 78 -43.11 6.71 -23.05
C THR A 78 -43.88 5.90 -24.11
N MET A 79 -43.31 5.72 -25.31
CA MET A 79 -43.90 4.97 -26.41
C MET A 79 -43.75 3.45 -26.21
N PRO A 80 -44.54 2.60 -26.91
CA PRO A 80 -44.29 1.15 -26.94
C PRO A 80 -42.84 0.85 -27.34
N PHE A 81 -42.19 -0.08 -26.64
CA PHE A 81 -40.75 -0.40 -26.76
C PHE A 81 -39.77 0.71 -26.33
N GLY A 82 -40.23 1.77 -25.65
CA GLY A 82 -39.39 2.89 -25.22
C GLY A 82 -38.24 2.48 -24.29
N THR A 83 -38.45 1.50 -23.42
CA THR A 83 -37.43 0.98 -22.50
C THR A 83 -36.31 0.22 -23.23
N GLU A 84 -36.67 -0.59 -24.22
CA GLU A 84 -35.75 -1.35 -25.07
C GLU A 84 -34.92 -0.41 -25.94
N ILE A 85 -35.55 0.61 -26.51
CA ILE A 85 -34.86 1.66 -27.29
C ILE A 85 -33.91 2.44 -26.37
N ALA A 86 -34.34 2.82 -25.16
CA ALA A 86 -33.49 3.48 -24.18
C ALA A 86 -32.27 2.61 -23.79
N ALA A 87 -32.46 1.30 -23.62
CA ALA A 87 -31.38 0.35 -23.33
C ALA A 87 -30.39 0.25 -24.49
N PHE A 88 -30.88 0.12 -25.72
CA PHE A 88 -30.05 0.06 -26.91
C PHE A 88 -29.22 1.32 -27.10
N ILE A 89 -29.84 2.50 -27.06
CA ILE A 89 -29.14 3.80 -27.23
C ILE A 89 -28.08 3.99 -26.15
N SER A 90 -28.41 3.65 -24.90
CA SER A 90 -27.48 3.83 -23.79
C SER A 90 -26.30 2.87 -23.86
N ALA A 91 -26.54 1.60 -24.23
CA ALA A 91 -25.47 0.63 -24.45
C ALA A 91 -24.56 1.04 -25.61
N LEU A 92 -25.13 1.52 -26.72
CA LEU A 92 -24.38 2.04 -27.86
C LEU A 92 -23.52 3.25 -27.46
N PHE A 93 -24.10 4.19 -26.71
CA PHE A 93 -23.39 5.36 -26.18
C PHE A 93 -22.22 4.95 -25.28
N THR A 94 -22.42 4.02 -24.34
CA THR A 94 -21.34 3.50 -23.50
C THR A 94 -20.25 2.82 -24.31
N GLY A 95 -20.61 2.03 -25.32
CA GLY A 95 -19.64 1.39 -26.22
C GLY A 95 -18.80 2.40 -27.00
N LEU A 96 -19.44 3.44 -27.55
CA LEU A 96 -18.74 4.52 -28.25
C LEU A 96 -17.82 5.31 -27.31
N LEU A 97 -18.27 5.62 -26.10
CA LEU A 97 -17.42 6.26 -25.09
C LEU A 97 -16.22 5.39 -24.72
N MET A 98 -16.42 4.10 -24.51
CA MET A 98 -15.34 3.19 -24.15
C MET A 98 -14.27 3.12 -25.25
N VAL A 99 -14.67 2.91 -26.50
CA VAL A 99 -13.74 2.83 -27.63
C VAL A 99 -13.08 4.19 -27.90
N GLY A 100 -13.87 5.28 -27.89
CA GLY A 100 -13.39 6.63 -28.13
C GLY A 100 -12.39 7.10 -27.07
N THR A 101 -12.68 6.85 -25.79
CA THR A 101 -11.77 7.20 -24.69
C THR A 101 -10.52 6.33 -24.70
N ALA A 102 -10.63 5.02 -24.95
CA ALA A 102 -9.47 4.14 -25.08
C ALA A 102 -8.54 4.62 -26.21
N TYR A 103 -9.09 4.92 -27.38
CA TYR A 103 -8.33 5.47 -28.50
C TYR A 103 -7.67 6.81 -28.14
N PHE A 104 -8.42 7.70 -27.49
CA PHE A 104 -7.89 8.99 -27.05
C PHE A 104 -6.74 8.83 -26.04
N ILE A 105 -6.86 7.92 -25.08
CA ILE A 105 -5.85 7.64 -24.05
C ILE A 105 -4.55 7.10 -24.68
N ASP A 106 -4.68 6.23 -25.68
CA ASP A 106 -3.56 5.51 -26.25
C ASP A 106 -2.83 6.26 -27.37
N TYR A 107 -3.57 7.04 -28.17
CA TYR A 107 -3.02 7.59 -29.42
C TYR A 107 -2.97 9.11 -29.46
N SER A 108 -3.73 9.81 -28.63
CA SER A 108 -3.82 11.28 -28.72
C SER A 108 -2.51 11.97 -28.32
N SER A 109 -2.19 13.05 -29.04
CA SER A 109 -0.99 13.88 -28.76
C SER A 109 -0.99 14.47 -27.34
N PRO A 110 -2.10 15.01 -26.80
CA PRO A 110 -2.14 15.49 -25.42
C PRO A 110 -1.81 14.40 -24.41
N MET A 111 -2.36 13.20 -24.61
CA MET A 111 -2.19 12.12 -23.65
C MET A 111 -0.76 11.57 -23.64
N LYS A 112 -0.14 11.46 -24.83
CA LYS A 112 1.30 11.14 -24.95
C LYS A 112 2.19 12.13 -24.19
N LYS A 113 1.86 13.44 -24.22
CA LYS A 113 2.60 14.46 -23.44
C LYS A 113 2.47 14.24 -21.93
N VAL A 114 1.26 13.92 -21.47
CA VAL A 114 1.03 13.63 -20.05
C VAL A 114 1.78 12.39 -19.60
N TRP A 115 1.73 11.29 -20.38
CA TRP A 115 2.50 10.08 -20.07
C TRP A 115 4.00 10.35 -20.06
N GLY A 116 4.50 11.12 -21.03
CA GLY A 116 5.90 11.55 -21.05
C GLY A 116 6.30 12.39 -19.83
N PHE A 117 5.45 13.33 -19.42
CA PHE A 117 5.67 14.13 -18.21
C PHE A 117 5.71 13.25 -16.95
N LEU A 118 4.74 12.35 -16.79
CA LEU A 118 4.69 11.45 -15.64
C LEU A 118 5.89 10.49 -15.60
N ASN A 119 6.33 10.00 -16.76
CA ASN A 119 7.58 9.21 -16.85
C ASN A 119 8.82 10.02 -16.45
N SER A 120 8.86 11.32 -16.76
CA SER A 120 9.97 12.20 -16.33
C SER A 120 10.02 12.39 -14.81
N LEU A 121 8.89 12.29 -14.10
CA LEU A 121 8.85 12.37 -12.64
C LEU A 121 9.48 11.13 -11.98
N LYS A 122 9.33 9.95 -12.59
CA LYS A 122 9.93 8.71 -12.07
C LYS A 122 11.45 8.80 -12.01
N ASN A 123 12.11 9.34 -13.04
CA ASN A 123 13.57 9.55 -13.01
C ASN A 123 14.02 10.35 -11.78
N LYS A 124 13.24 11.34 -11.34
CA LYS A 124 13.54 12.11 -10.12
C LYS A 124 13.29 11.30 -8.84
N TYR A 125 12.29 10.43 -8.85
CA TYR A 125 11.95 9.55 -7.72
C TYR A 125 12.93 8.39 -7.55
N ASP A 126 13.42 7.82 -8.66
CA ASP A 126 14.44 6.78 -8.65
C ASP A 126 15.76 7.34 -8.10
N VAL A 127 16.16 8.55 -8.51
CA VAL A 127 17.31 9.28 -7.92
C VAL A 127 17.11 9.53 -6.43
N PHE A 128 15.91 9.95 -6.00
CA PHE A 128 15.61 10.13 -4.58
C PHE A 128 15.66 8.81 -3.78
N LEU A 129 15.15 7.72 -4.34
CA LEU A 129 15.19 6.40 -3.71
C LEU A 129 16.62 5.90 -3.55
N ASP A 130 17.47 6.09 -4.57
CA ASP A 130 18.87 5.70 -4.48
C ASP A 130 19.62 6.55 -3.43
N HIS A 131 19.32 7.84 -3.34
CA HIS A 131 19.86 8.70 -2.28
C HIS A 131 19.41 8.26 -0.87
N MET A 132 18.16 7.81 -0.72
CA MET A 132 17.66 7.28 0.56
C MET A 132 18.28 5.92 0.94
N LYS A 133 18.65 5.09 -0.03
CA LYS A 133 19.41 3.86 0.22
C LYS A 133 20.84 4.19 0.68
N GLU A 134 21.47 5.18 0.06
CA GLU A 134 22.80 5.67 0.41
C GLU A 134 22.82 6.24 1.83
N ILE A 135 21.87 7.11 2.19
CA ILE A 135 21.71 7.64 3.56
C ILE A 135 21.49 6.53 4.57
N ASN A 136 20.67 5.50 4.26
CA ASN A 136 20.49 4.36 5.16
C ASN A 136 21.77 3.54 5.34
N ALA A 137 22.58 3.38 4.28
CA ALA A 137 23.85 2.69 4.36
C ALA A 137 24.85 3.45 5.24
N GLU A 138 24.92 4.78 5.09
CA GLU A 138 25.73 5.64 5.96
C GLU A 138 25.25 5.59 7.41
N LEU A 139 23.94 5.71 7.66
CA LEU A 139 23.36 5.62 9.00
C LEU A 139 23.69 4.27 9.66
N ASN A 140 23.57 3.17 8.92
CA ASN A 140 23.97 1.84 9.40
C ASN A 140 25.46 1.78 9.73
N ALA A 141 26.32 2.40 8.92
CA ALA A 141 27.75 2.49 9.21
C ALA A 141 28.03 3.32 10.47
N TYR A 142 27.34 4.45 10.65
CA TYR A 142 27.44 5.26 11.87
C TYR A 142 26.96 4.52 13.12
N VAL A 143 25.81 3.85 13.07
CA VAL A 143 25.30 3.02 14.18
C VAL A 143 26.28 1.88 14.49
N THR A 144 26.86 1.27 13.45
CA THR A 144 27.86 0.21 13.62
C THR A 144 29.14 0.73 14.28
N ASN A 145 29.63 1.89 13.86
CA ASN A 145 30.81 2.51 14.45
C ASN A 145 30.55 3.00 15.88
N LEU A 146 29.38 3.58 16.14
CA LEU A 146 28.98 3.99 17.48
C LEU A 146 28.87 2.79 18.42
N ALA A 147 28.28 1.67 17.98
CA ALA A 147 28.23 0.44 18.77
C ALA A 147 29.63 -0.13 19.11
N LYS A 148 30.60 0.02 18.19
CA LYS A 148 32.00 -0.34 18.44
C LYS A 148 32.69 0.62 19.41
N ILE A 149 32.46 1.92 19.28
CA ILE A 149 33.15 2.95 20.08
C ILE A 149 32.59 3.02 21.51
N GLU A 150 31.27 2.96 21.68
CA GLU A 150 30.61 3.20 22.97
C GLU A 150 30.46 1.93 23.82
N PHE A 151 30.40 0.75 23.20
CA PHE A 151 30.18 -0.52 23.91
C PHE A 151 31.23 -1.61 23.63
N ASN A 152 32.24 -1.35 22.77
CA ASN A 152 33.20 -2.37 22.30
C ASN A 152 32.50 -3.65 21.77
N LEU A 153 31.29 -3.53 21.23
CA LEU A 153 30.49 -4.66 20.77
C LEU A 153 30.85 -5.04 19.33
N ASN A 154 31.11 -6.32 19.10
CA ASN A 154 31.26 -6.87 17.75
C ASN A 154 29.88 -7.14 17.13
N PRO A 155 29.47 -6.42 16.07
CA PRO A 155 28.15 -6.56 15.46
C PRO A 155 27.86 -7.97 14.93
N GLN A 156 28.90 -8.70 14.52
CA GLN A 156 28.74 -10.04 13.99
C GLN A 156 28.41 -11.03 15.12
N GLU A 157 29.07 -10.91 16.27
CA GLU A 157 28.79 -11.73 17.44
C GLU A 157 27.37 -11.50 17.99
N LEU A 158 26.86 -10.27 17.93
CA LEU A 158 25.48 -9.96 18.33
C LEU A 158 24.46 -10.59 17.40
N ARG A 159 24.74 -10.60 16.08
CA ARG A 159 23.88 -11.28 15.10
C ARG A 159 23.89 -12.79 15.32
N ASP A 160 25.06 -13.37 15.58
CA ASP A 160 25.20 -14.80 15.83
C ASP A 160 24.47 -15.21 17.13
N LEU A 161 24.57 -14.40 18.19
CA LEU A 161 23.81 -14.58 19.43
C LEU A 161 22.30 -14.46 19.21
N SER A 162 21.85 -13.44 18.48
CA SER A 162 20.42 -13.25 18.14
C SER A 162 19.87 -14.40 17.29
N ASN A 163 20.68 -14.95 16.39
CA ASN A 163 20.32 -16.11 15.58
C ASN A 163 20.22 -17.37 16.46
N ALA A 164 21.18 -17.60 17.36
CA ALA A 164 21.14 -18.71 18.30
C ALA A 164 19.92 -18.65 19.23
N LEU A 165 19.58 -17.45 19.74
CA LEU A 165 18.40 -17.23 20.58
C LEU A 165 17.07 -17.41 19.84
N SER A 166 17.01 -17.03 18.57
CA SER A 166 15.81 -17.19 17.75
C SER A 166 15.57 -18.63 17.29
N HIS A 167 16.62 -19.45 17.19
CA HIS A 167 16.52 -20.87 16.85
C HIS A 167 16.29 -21.79 18.06
N ALA A 168 16.50 -21.29 19.29
CA ALA A 168 16.20 -22.03 20.50
C ALA A 168 14.68 -22.25 20.65
N SER A 169 14.27 -23.52 20.76
CA SER A 169 12.86 -23.91 20.69
C SER A 169 12.12 -23.77 22.03
N ASN A 170 12.83 -23.60 23.14
CA ASN A 170 12.27 -23.47 24.48
C ASN A 170 13.15 -22.60 25.39
N GLU A 171 12.59 -22.16 26.53
CA GLU A 171 13.27 -21.27 27.48
C GLU A 171 14.51 -21.90 28.14
N ILE A 172 14.56 -23.22 28.25
CA ILE A 172 15.75 -23.92 28.76
C ILE A 172 16.92 -23.80 27.77
N GLN A 173 16.67 -24.03 26.48
CA GLN A 173 17.69 -23.87 25.43
C GLN A 173 18.15 -22.41 25.30
N LYS A 174 17.24 -21.44 25.44
CA LYS A 174 17.62 -20.02 25.50
C LYS A 174 18.50 -19.73 26.71
N GLY A 175 18.16 -20.28 27.87
CA GLY A 175 18.96 -20.19 29.09
C GLY A 175 20.39 -20.74 28.89
N GLN A 176 20.54 -21.88 28.21
CA GLN A 176 21.85 -22.45 27.88
C GLN A 176 22.68 -21.57 26.93
N VAL A 177 22.05 -21.00 25.90
CA VAL A 177 22.71 -20.05 24.98
C VAL A 177 23.17 -18.80 25.73
N LEU A 178 22.36 -18.28 26.66
CA LEU A 178 22.73 -17.13 27.48
C LEU A 178 23.84 -17.47 28.48
N GLN A 179 23.79 -18.62 29.15
CA GLN A 179 24.84 -19.07 30.07
C GLN A 179 26.19 -19.17 29.35
N ALA A 180 26.22 -19.79 28.18
CA ALA A 180 27.45 -19.92 27.39
C ALA A 180 28.04 -18.55 27.00
N GLU A 181 27.19 -17.56 26.70
CA GLU A 181 27.64 -16.20 26.36
C GLU A 181 28.12 -15.42 27.60
N ILE A 182 27.49 -15.64 28.76
CA ILE A 182 27.88 -15.06 30.05
C ILE A 182 29.26 -15.57 30.46
N ASP A 183 29.49 -16.88 30.35
CA ASP A 183 30.78 -17.52 30.64
C ASP A 183 31.87 -17.04 29.68
N ARG A 184 31.56 -17.00 28.37
CA ARG A 184 32.47 -16.52 27.32
C ARG A 184 32.91 -15.07 27.55
N ARG A 185 32.01 -14.22 28.05
CA ARG A 185 32.28 -12.79 28.31
C ARG A 185 32.79 -12.52 29.73
N GLY A 186 32.87 -13.54 30.58
CA GLY A 186 33.28 -13.40 31.98
C GLY A 186 32.35 -12.47 32.77
N ILE A 187 31.05 -12.49 32.48
CA ILE A 187 30.08 -11.64 33.16
C ILE A 187 29.77 -12.27 34.52
N GLU A 188 30.17 -11.61 35.61
CA GLU A 188 29.82 -12.06 36.96
C GLU A 188 28.34 -11.81 37.21
N LEU A 189 27.57 -12.90 37.31
CA LEU A 189 26.17 -12.84 37.69
C LEU A 189 26.02 -12.69 39.20
N PRO A 190 25.11 -11.83 39.67
CA PRO A 190 24.83 -11.67 41.09
C PRO A 190 23.87 -12.73 41.66
N TYR A 191 23.53 -13.75 40.86
CA TYR A 191 22.70 -14.89 41.20
C TYR A 191 23.16 -16.12 40.41
N GLU A 192 22.74 -17.31 40.86
CA GLU A 192 23.05 -18.57 40.18
C GLU A 192 22.02 -18.84 39.07
N MET A 193 22.49 -18.97 37.83
CA MET A 193 21.63 -19.18 36.67
C MET A 193 21.08 -20.60 36.67
N GLY A 194 19.75 -20.74 36.48
CA GLY A 194 19.06 -22.02 36.59
C GLY A 194 18.58 -22.36 38.01
N ASP A 195 19.03 -21.61 39.03
CA ASP A 195 18.47 -21.65 40.38
C ASP A 195 17.43 -20.52 40.57
N GLY A 196 16.16 -20.93 40.65
CA GLY A 196 15.03 -20.02 40.85
C GLY A 196 15.05 -19.30 42.20
N ASP A 197 15.55 -19.96 43.25
CA ASP A 197 15.57 -19.42 44.61
C ASP A 197 16.68 -18.37 44.77
N SER A 198 17.85 -18.62 44.18
CA SER A 198 18.96 -17.65 44.11
C SER A 198 18.54 -16.39 43.34
N THR A 199 17.91 -16.57 42.17
CA THR A 199 17.40 -15.46 41.35
C THR A 199 16.34 -14.64 42.09
N MET A 200 15.37 -15.30 42.72
CA MET A 200 14.30 -14.64 43.47
C MET A 200 14.85 -13.89 44.70
N SER A 201 15.81 -14.48 45.42
CA SER A 201 16.47 -13.84 46.57
C SER A 201 17.21 -12.56 46.17
N TRP A 202 17.91 -12.59 45.03
CA TRP A 202 18.55 -11.40 44.47
C TRP A 202 17.53 -10.32 44.08
N LEU A 203 16.46 -10.68 43.35
CA LEU A 203 15.41 -9.73 42.96
C LEU A 203 14.74 -9.07 44.18
N GLN A 204 14.44 -9.86 45.22
CA GLN A 204 13.88 -9.35 46.48
C GLN A 204 14.83 -8.37 47.18
N SER A 205 16.15 -8.65 47.17
CA SER A 205 17.16 -7.74 47.74
C SER A 205 17.17 -6.36 47.07
N LYS A 206 16.82 -6.29 45.78
CA LYS A 206 16.74 -5.03 45.02
C LYS A 206 15.41 -4.33 45.23
N ALA A 207 14.29 -5.06 45.27
CA ALA A 207 12.97 -4.49 45.55
C ALA A 207 12.91 -3.80 46.93
N LYS A 208 13.56 -4.39 47.94
CA LYS A 208 13.65 -3.81 49.29
C LYS A 208 14.44 -2.50 49.35
N LYS A 209 15.30 -2.24 48.35
CA LYS A 209 16.16 -1.05 48.25
C LYS A 209 15.46 0.14 47.57
N ILE A 210 14.30 -0.07 46.96
CA ILE A 210 13.52 0.94 46.20
C ILE A 210 12.34 1.48 47.05
N HIS A 211 11.94 0.77 48.10
CA HIS A 211 10.86 1.15 49.03
C HIS A 211 11.34 1.46 50.46
N GLY A 212 12.63 1.76 50.63
CA GLY A 212 13.21 2.24 51.88
C GLY A 212 13.73 3.66 51.74
#